data_AF-A0A2X0I8S4-F1
#
_entry.id   AF-A0A2X0I8S4-F1
#
_cell.length_a   1.000
_cell.length_b   1.000
_cell.length_c   1.000
_cell.angle_alpha   90.00
_cell.angle_beta   90.00
_cell.angle_gamma   90.00
#
_symmetry.space_group_name_H-M   'P 1'
#
loop_
_entity.id
_entity.type
_entity.pdbx_description
1 polymer ?
#
loop_
_entity_poly.entity_id
_entity_poly.type
_entity_poly.pdbx_seq_one_letter_code
_entity_poly.pdbx_strand_id
1 'polypeptide(L)'
;PAGAAVQATHLPEDRIIAHAAQVLGTTVDRVDPRRPLRDLGLDSLMAVQLRRLLEQDLGVQVPASRLLGRESTAALAAELAGAHA
;
A
#
# COMPACT_ATOMS: atom_id res chain seq x y z
N PRO A 1 -24.98 -2.47 -21.33
CA PRO A 1 -25.24 -1.87 -20.00
C PRO A 1 -24.29 -2.50 -18.99
N ALA A 2 -23.11 -1.90 -18.85
CA ALA A 2 -22.02 -2.39 -17.99
C ALA A 2 -22.41 -2.20 -16.52
N GLY A 3 -22.27 -3.28 -15.75
CA GLY A 3 -22.69 -3.35 -14.36
C GLY A 3 -22.06 -2.27 -13.50
N ALA A 4 -22.92 -1.56 -12.78
CA ALA A 4 -22.59 -0.83 -11.57
C ALA A 4 -22.15 -1.83 -10.47
N ALA A 5 -21.01 -2.48 -10.66
CA ALA A 5 -20.38 -3.32 -9.65
C ALA A 5 -19.62 -2.40 -8.70
N VAL A 6 -20.31 -2.00 -7.63
CA VAL A 6 -19.77 -1.58 -6.34
C VAL A 6 -18.61 -0.58 -6.44
N GLN A 7 -18.86 0.67 -6.04
CA GLN A 7 -17.80 1.43 -5.37
C GLN A 7 -17.52 0.68 -4.06
N ALA A 8 -16.89 -0.50 -4.14
CA ALA A 8 -16.33 -1.13 -2.98
C ALA A 8 -15.32 -0.10 -2.52
N THR A 9 -15.52 0.40 -1.31
CA THR A 9 -14.48 1.09 -0.57
C THR A 9 -13.35 0.08 -0.41
N HIS A 10 -12.59 -0.16 -1.47
CA HIS A 10 -11.38 -0.97 -1.42
C HIS A 10 -10.51 -0.22 -0.44
N LEU A 11 -10.38 -0.80 0.75
CA LEU A 11 -9.65 -0.21 1.84
C LEU A 11 -8.27 0.16 1.30
N PRO A 12 -7.72 1.32 1.67
CA PRO A 12 -6.38 1.72 1.23
C PRO A 12 -5.34 0.61 1.42
N GLU A 13 -5.57 -0.29 2.38
CA GLU A 13 -4.81 -1.50 2.63
C GLU A 13 -4.67 -2.43 1.41
N ASP A 14 -5.76 -2.79 0.75
CA ASP A 14 -5.76 -3.70 -0.41
C ASP A 14 -4.91 -3.13 -1.55
N ARG A 15 -5.02 -1.83 -1.79
CA ARG A 15 -4.23 -1.15 -2.82
C ARG A 15 -2.76 -1.07 -2.42
N ILE A 16 -2.44 -0.78 -1.16
CA ILE A 16 -1.05 -0.79 -0.69
C ILE A 16 -0.44 -2.20 -0.83
N ILE A 17 -1.17 -3.25 -0.46
CA ILE A 17 -0.74 -4.64 -0.61
C ILE A 17 -0.51 -4.99 -2.08
N ALA A 18 -1.42 -4.62 -2.98
CA ALA A 18 -1.30 -4.87 -4.42
C ALA A 18 -0.03 -4.23 -5.00
N HIS A 19 0.22 -2.96 -4.68
CA HIS A 19 1.40 -2.25 -5.17
C HIS A 19 2.69 -2.74 -4.50
N ALA A 20 2.64 -3.09 -3.21
CA ALA A 20 3.75 -3.70 -2.49
C ALA A 20 4.15 -5.04 -3.12
N ALA A 21 3.18 -5.90 -3.42
CA ALA A 21 3.41 -7.18 -4.09
C ALA A 21 4.05 -6.97 -5.47
N GLN A 22 3.58 -5.98 -6.23
CA GLN A 22 4.14 -5.64 -7.54
C GLN A 22 5.61 -5.20 -7.46
N VAL A 23 5.98 -4.32 -6.51
CA VAL A 23 7.38 -3.87 -6.38
C VAL A 23 8.30 -4.95 -5.81
N LEU A 24 7.78 -5.80 -4.92
CA LEU A 24 8.51 -6.93 -4.35
C LEU A 24 8.63 -8.12 -5.31
N GLY A 25 7.92 -8.10 -6.45
CA GLY A 25 7.90 -9.21 -7.39
C GLY A 25 7.23 -10.47 -6.83
N THR A 26 6.24 -10.30 -5.96
CA THR A 26 5.51 -11.39 -5.30
C THR A 26 4.00 -11.23 -5.50
N THR A 27 3.21 -12.10 -4.88
CA THR A 27 1.75 -12.03 -4.88
C THR A 27 1.21 -11.37 -3.62
N VAL A 28 0.01 -10.80 -3.71
CA VAL A 28 -0.67 -10.14 -2.58
C VAL A 28 -0.84 -11.05 -1.36
N ASP A 29 -1.06 -12.35 -1.59
CA ASP A 29 -1.20 -13.37 -0.53
C ASP A 29 0.08 -13.56 0.30
N ARG A 30 1.24 -13.21 -0.27
CA ARG A 30 2.54 -13.28 0.43
C ARG A 30 2.91 -12.02 1.18
N VAL A 31 2.16 -10.93 0.98
CA VAL A 31 2.39 -9.67 1.68
C VAL A 31 1.54 -9.68 2.94
N ASP A 32 2.17 -9.97 4.08
CA ASP A 32 1.49 -9.96 5.38
C ASP A 32 1.20 -8.51 5.81
N PRO A 33 -0.07 -8.09 5.91
CA PRO A 33 -0.41 -6.72 6.27
C PRO A 33 -0.03 -6.34 7.69
N ARG A 34 0.21 -7.33 8.56
CA ARG A 34 0.62 -7.12 9.96
C ARG A 34 2.13 -6.94 10.11
N ARG A 35 2.89 -7.10 9.02
CA ARG A 35 4.35 -6.92 9.01
C ARG A 35 4.73 -5.62 8.31
N PRO A 36 5.87 -5.02 8.69
CA PRO A 36 6.42 -3.92 7.94
C PRO A 36 6.94 -4.41 6.59
N LEU A 37 6.74 -3.60 5.55
CA LEU A 37 7.19 -3.92 4.19
C LEU A 37 8.70 -4.17 4.11
N ARG A 38 9.48 -3.49 4.96
CA ARG A 38 10.93 -3.70 5.05
C ARG A 38 11.31 -5.13 5.42
N ASP A 39 10.55 -5.77 6.32
CA ASP A 39 10.81 -7.17 6.71
C ASP A 39 10.42 -8.14 5.60
N LEU A 40 9.62 -7.71 4.62
CA LEU A 40 9.27 -8.46 3.41
C LEU A 40 10.30 -8.29 2.28
N GLY A 41 11.34 -7.48 2.49
CA GLY A 41 12.40 -7.23 1.51
C GLY A 41 12.28 -5.90 0.77
N LEU A 42 11.40 -4.98 1.19
CA LEU A 42 11.30 -3.66 0.59
C LEU A 42 12.61 -2.87 0.79
N ASP A 43 13.22 -2.45 -0.31
CA ASP A 43 14.41 -1.58 -0.32
C ASP A 43 14.06 -0.12 -0.64
N SER A 44 15.08 0.76 -0.61
CA SER A 44 14.90 2.20 -0.80
C SER A 44 14.33 2.56 -2.18
N LEU A 45 14.77 1.88 -3.25
CA LEU A 45 14.27 2.12 -4.59
C LEU A 45 12.83 1.64 -4.72
N MET A 46 12.53 0.46 -4.19
CA MET A 46 11.17 -0.07 -4.15
C MET A 46 10.23 0.84 -3.35
N ALA A 47 10.67 1.39 -2.22
CA ALA A 47 9.89 2.33 -1.42
C ALA A 47 9.54 3.61 -2.21
N VAL A 48 10.49 4.15 -2.99
CA VAL A 48 10.22 5.30 -3.87
C VAL A 48 9.26 4.94 -5.00
N GLN A 49 9.36 3.74 -5.57
CA GLN A 49 8.40 3.25 -6.57
C GLN A 49 7.01 3.08 -5.98
N LEU A 50 6.89 2.41 -4.84
CA LEU A 50 5.64 2.20 -4.12
C LEU A 50 4.98 3.53 -3.78
N ARG A 51 5.73 4.51 -3.26
CA ARG A 51 5.21 5.86 -3.03
C ARG A 51 4.59 6.45 -4.28
N ARG A 52 5.30 6.43 -5.42
CA ARG A 52 4.78 7.02 -6.67
C ARG A 52 3.51 6.34 -7.11
N LEU A 53 3.45 5.03 -6.97
CA LEU A 53 2.26 4.25 -7.31
C LEU A 53 1.08 4.64 -6.40
N LEU A 54 1.29 4.69 -5.07
CA LEU A 54 0.26 5.13 -4.13
C LEU A 54 -0.21 6.57 -4.40
N GLU A 55 0.69 7.48 -4.74
CA GLU A 55 0.35 8.85 -5.11
C GLU A 55 -0.49 8.92 -6.39
N GLN A 56 -0.16 8.12 -7.40
CA GLN A 56 -0.91 8.08 -8.66
C GLN A 56 -2.29 7.41 -8.51
N ASP A 57 -2.36 6.39 -7.66
CA ASP A 57 -3.48 5.47 -7.57
C ASP A 57 -4.50 5.95 -6.51
N LEU A 58 -4.00 6.39 -5.35
CA LEU A 58 -4.79 6.87 -4.20
C LEU A 58 -4.74 8.40 -4.03
N GLY A 59 -3.85 9.12 -4.71
CA GLY A 59 -3.69 10.57 -4.50
C GLY A 59 -2.97 10.94 -3.20
N VAL A 60 -2.36 9.96 -2.51
CA VAL A 60 -1.74 10.15 -1.20
C VAL A 60 -0.22 10.19 -1.27
N GLN A 61 0.38 11.15 -0.57
CA GLN A 61 1.84 11.27 -0.49
C GLN A 61 2.36 10.61 0.78
N VAL A 62 2.94 9.41 0.65
CA VAL A 62 3.59 8.70 1.76
C VAL A 62 5.11 8.83 1.66
N PRO A 63 5.83 9.35 2.66
CA PRO A 63 7.29 9.41 2.65
C PRO A 63 7.91 8.00 2.54
N ALA A 64 8.94 7.84 1.71
CA ALA A 64 9.64 6.56 1.59
C ALA A 64 10.27 6.10 2.92
N SER A 65 10.67 7.04 3.79
CA SER A 65 11.16 6.74 5.14
C SER A 65 10.13 6.04 6.03
N ARG A 66 8.84 6.34 5.86
CA ARG A 66 7.74 5.62 6.53
C ARG A 66 7.56 4.21 5.96
N LEU A 67 7.55 4.08 4.63
CA LEU A 67 7.44 2.78 3.96
C LEU A 67 8.59 1.82 4.34
N LEU A 68 9.79 2.36 4.56
CA LEU A 68 10.97 1.66 5.09
C LEU A 68 11.03 1.62 6.62
N GLY A 69 10.00 2.11 7.29
CA GLY A 69 9.88 2.14 8.72
C GLY A 69 9.63 0.76 9.31
N ARG A 70 9.16 0.75 10.56
CA ARG A 70 8.72 -0.47 11.27
C ARG A 70 7.19 -0.54 11.40
N GLU A 71 6.47 0.36 10.74
CA GLU A 71 5.01 0.33 10.73
C GLU A 71 4.50 -0.80 9.83
N SER A 72 3.46 -1.49 10.28
CA SER A 72 2.77 -2.50 9.49
C SER A 72 1.91 -1.85 8.41
N THR A 73 1.75 -2.54 7.27
CA THR A 73 0.92 -2.08 6.16
C THR A 73 -0.52 -1.74 6.57
N ALA A 74 -1.13 -2.53 7.46
CA ALA A 74 -2.47 -2.26 7.98
C ALA A 74 -2.56 -0.96 8.79
N ALA A 75 -1.51 -0.63 9.56
CA ALA A 75 -1.48 0.60 10.36
C ALA A 75 -1.35 1.84 9.45
N LEU A 76 -0.49 1.75 8.43
CA LEU A 76 -0.38 2.78 7.40
C LEU A 76 -1.72 2.99 6.68
N ALA A 77 -2.38 1.91 6.30
CA ALA A 77 -3.68 1.97 5.64
C ALA A 77 -4.77 2.60 6.53
N ALA A 78 -4.83 2.22 7.80
CA ALA A 78 -5.80 2.77 8.75
C ALA A 78 -5.60 4.29 8.95
N GLU A 79 -4.35 4.75 9.02
CA GLU A 79 -4.05 6.18 9.14
C GLU A 79 -4.44 6.95 7.87
N LEU A 80 -4.16 6.41 6.68
CA LEU A 80 -4.58 7.00 5.41
C LEU A 80 -6.11 7.04 5.25
N ALA A 81 -6.82 6.02 5.73
CA ALA A 81 -8.28 5.99 5.74
C ALA A 81 -8.87 7.04 6.71
N GLY A 82 -8.24 7.23 7.87
CA GLY A 82 -8.64 8.25 8.85
C GLY A 82 -8.33 9.68 8.42
N ALA A 83 -7.29 9.89 7.61
CA ALA A 83 -6.92 11.21 7.09
C ALA A 83 -7.88 11.73 6.00
N HIS A 84 -8.75 10.88 5.44
CA HIS A 84 -9.74 11.23 4.40
C HIS A 84 -11.17 11.41 4.95
N ALA A 85 -11.35 11.41 6.28
CA ALA A 85 -12.63 11.66 6.96
C ALA A 85 -12.77 13.14 7.36
#